data_AF-A0A4P7C1C7-F1
#
_entry.id   AF-A0A4P7C1C7-F1
#
_cell.length_a   1.000
_cell.length_b   1.000
_cell.length_c   1.000
_cell.angle_alpha   90.00
_cell.angle_beta   90.00
_cell.angle_gamma   90.00
#
_symmetry.space_group_name_H-M   'P 1'
#
loop_
_entity.id
_entity.type
_entity.pdbx_description
1 polymer ?
#
loop_
_entity_poly.entity_id
_entity_poly.type
_entity_poly.pdbx_seq_one_letter_code
_entity_poly.pdbx_strand_id
1 'polypeptide(L)' 'MVFEPVSGYTTSCEETVAYLLVPIEPVIPEEVASTVADRFVAEPELQSLPVVTEQGHPMGIVRRDRFMELYASRYGRDLY' A
#
# COMPACT_ATOMS: atom_id res chain seq x y z
N MET A 1 -13.71 6.79 -14.01
CA MET A 1 -13.81 7.90 -13.03
C MET A 1 -12.95 9.02 -13.57
N VAL A 2 -13.58 10.06 -14.11
CA VAL A 2 -12.89 11.17 -14.80
C VAL A 2 -12.79 12.32 -13.79
N PHE A 3 -11.58 12.73 -13.42
CA PHE A 3 -11.38 13.91 -12.59
C PHE A 3 -11.67 15.16 -13.44
N GLU A 4 -12.69 15.95 -13.06
CA GLU A 4 -12.97 17.23 -13.71
C GLU A 4 -11.90 18.27 -13.32
N PRO A 5 -11.38 19.08 -14.26
CA PRO A 5 -10.37 20.07 -13.95
C PRO A 5 -10.98 21.28 -13.21
N VAL A 6 -10.43 21.61 -12.04
CA VAL A 6 -10.72 22.85 -11.31
C VAL A 6 -10.11 24.02 -12.11
N SER A 7 -10.97 24.86 -12.69
CA SER A 7 -10.59 26.00 -13.53
C SER A 7 -9.85 27.08 -12.73
N GLY A 8 -8.56 27.31 -13.04
CA GLY A 8 -7.84 28.48 -12.54
C GLY A 8 -6.31 28.41 -12.49
N TYR A 9 -5.67 27.24 -12.62
CA TYR A 9 -4.21 27.13 -12.49
C TYR A 9 -3.56 26.62 -13.77
N THR A 10 -2.51 27.30 -14.22
CA THR A 10 -1.63 26.85 -15.31
C THR A 10 -0.78 25.70 -14.76
N THR A 11 -1.37 24.51 -14.68
CA THR A 11 -0.77 23.35 -14.02
C THR A 11 0.53 22.94 -14.72
N SER A 12 1.68 23.34 -14.20
CA SER A 12 2.89 22.55 -14.36
C SER A 12 2.67 21.26 -13.57
N CYS A 13 3.08 20.11 -14.12
CA CYS A 13 2.90 18.83 -13.46
C CYS A 13 3.51 18.77 -12.04
N GLU A 14 4.43 19.68 -11.73
CA GLU A 14 5.11 19.86 -10.43
C GLU A 14 4.20 20.41 -9.31
N GLU A 15 3.08 21.07 -9.62
CA GLU A 15 2.16 21.64 -8.61
C GLU A 15 1.03 20.68 -8.18
N THR A 16 0.92 19.50 -8.79
CA THR A 16 -0.15 18.56 -8.47
C THR A 16 0.26 17.54 -7.40
N VAL A 17 -0.68 17.12 -6.55
CA VAL A 17 -0.47 16.02 -5.60
C VAL A 17 -0.06 14.72 -6.32
N ALA A 18 -0.47 14.56 -7.58
CA ALA A 18 -0.08 13.41 -8.41
C ALA A 18 1.45 13.29 -8.59
N TYR A 19 2.19 14.40 -8.51
CA TYR A 19 3.65 14.40 -8.58
C TYR A 19 4.32 13.73 -7.38
N LEU A 20 3.64 13.70 -6.23
CA LEU A 20 4.14 13.07 -5.00
C LEU A 20 3.85 11.56 -4.95
N LEU A 21 3.21 11.00 -5.98
CA LEU A 21 2.85 9.58 -5.99
C LEU A 21 4.10 8.73 -6.19
N VAL A 22 4.30 7.81 -5.24
CA VAL A 22 5.27 6.73 -5.37
C VAL A 22 4.51 5.48 -5.83
N PRO A 23 4.75 4.97 -7.04
CA PRO A 23 4.10 3.75 -7.51
C PRO A 23 4.63 2.57 -6.70
N ILE A 24 3.71 1.78 -6.16
CA ILE A 24 4.00 0.54 -5.43
C ILE A 24 3.09 -0.57 -5.96
N GLU A 25 3.62 -1.78 -6.03
CA GLU A 25 2.80 -2.94 -6.39
C GLU A 25 1.77 -3.18 -5.28
N PRO A 26 0.46 -3.23 -5.58
CA PRO A 26 -0.56 -3.56 -4.59
C PRO A 26 -0.48 -5.03 -4.19
N VAL A 27 -1.20 -5.39 -3.13
CA VAL A 27 -1.46 -6.79 -2.78
C VAL A 27 -2.90 -7.13 -3.12
N ILE A 28 -3.16 -8.39 -3.49
CA ILE A 28 -4.53 -8.86 -3.70
C ILE A 28 -5.11 -9.46 -2.40
N PRO A 29 -6.44 -9.40 -2.19
CA PRO A 29 -7.07 -9.93 -0.97
C PRO A 29 -6.78 -11.41 -0.68
N GLU A 30 -6.50 -12.19 -1.72
CA GLU A 30 -6.26 -13.63 -1.66
C GLU A 30 -4.81 -13.96 -1.26
N GLU A 31 -3.90 -12.99 -1.25
CA GLU A 31 -2.53 -13.19 -0.79
C GLU A 31 -2.46 -13.51 0.71
N VAL A 32 -1.61 -14.48 1.05
CA VAL A 32 -1.42 -14.91 2.43
C VAL A 32 -0.60 -13.90 3.21
N ALA A 33 -0.85 -13.82 4.52
CA ALA A 33 -0.19 -12.86 5.41
C ALA A 33 1.35 -12.98 5.42
N SER A 34 1.92 -14.18 5.21
CA SER A 34 3.37 -14.35 5.10
C SER A 34 3.95 -13.57 3.93
N THR A 35 3.31 -13.57 2.76
CA THR A 35 3.76 -12.80 1.59
C THR A 35 3.80 -11.30 1.88
N VAL A 36 2.76 -10.79 2.56
CA VAL A 36 2.70 -9.38 2.99
C VAL A 36 3.81 -9.05 4.00
N ALA A 37 4.10 -9.98 4.93
CA ALA A 37 5.20 -9.83 5.88
C ALA A 37 6.56 -9.80 5.18
N ASP A 38 6.81 -10.73 4.26
CA ASP A 38 8.05 -10.82 3.48
C ASP A 38 8.31 -9.52 2.72
N ARG A 39 7.26 -8.92 2.14
CA ARG A 39 7.38 -7.60 1.49
C ARG A 39 7.80 -6.50 2.44
N PHE A 40 7.18 -6.39 3.61
CA PHE A 40 7.60 -5.41 4.61
C PHE A 40 9.03 -5.67 5.13
N VAL A 41 9.47 -6.93 5.21
CA VAL A 41 10.86 -7.24 5.60
C VAL A 41 11.84 -6.84 4.49
N ALA A 42 11.52 -7.15 3.24
CA ALA A 42 12.36 -6.85 2.08
C ALA A 42 12.44 -5.36 1.75
N GLU A 43 11.39 -4.60 2.06
CA GLU A 43 11.28 -3.16 1.78
C GLU A 43 11.09 -2.38 3.11
N PRO A 44 12.16 -2.03 3.85
CA PRO A 44 12.04 -1.38 5.16
C PRO A 44 11.37 0.00 5.13
N GLU A 45 11.52 0.73 4.02
CA GLU A 45 10.95 2.06 3.83
C GLU A 45 9.45 2.01 3.51
N LEU A 46 8.94 0.86 3.06
CA LEU A 46 7.54 0.65 2.74
C LEU A 46 6.69 0.66 4.02
N GLN A 47 5.87 1.70 4.17
CA GLN A 47 5.01 1.91 5.34
C GLN A 47 3.61 1.30 5.16
N SER A 48 3.15 1.15 3.92
CA SER A 48 1.80 0.70 3.65
C SER A 48 1.66 0.02 2.28
N LEU A 49 0.78 -0.96 2.22
CA LEU A 49 0.43 -1.68 1.00
C LEU A 49 -1.07 -1.54 0.70
N PRO A 50 -1.46 -1.02 -0.47
CA PRO A 50 -2.85 -0.98 -0.88
C PRO A 50 -3.31 -2.41 -1.21
N VAL A 51 -4.51 -2.75 -0.73
CA VAL A 51 -5.18 -4.00 -1.08
C VAL A 51 -6.15 -3.71 -2.21
N VAL A 52 -5.91 -4.28 -3.38
CA VAL A 52 -6.68 -4.03 -4.60
C VAL A 52 -7.06 -5.37 -5.20
N THR A 53 -8.33 -5.55 -5.61
CA THR A 53 -8.74 -6.77 -6.31
C THR A 53 -8.04 -6.88 -7.66
N GLU A 54 -8.00 -8.08 -8.24
CA GLU A 54 -7.51 -8.28 -9.61
C GLU A 54 -8.22 -7.39 -10.65
N GLN A 55 -9.45 -6.98 -10.37
CA GLN A 55 -10.25 -6.08 -11.20
C GLN A 55 -9.92 -4.59 -10.95
N GLY A 56 -8.87 -4.28 -10.19
CA GLY A 56 -8.44 -2.91 -9.88
C GLY A 56 -9.31 -2.18 -8.86
N HIS A 57 -10.19 -2.88 -8.12
CA HIS A 57 -11.05 -2.25 -7.13
C HIS A 57 -10.32 -2.15 -5.78
N PRO A 58 -10.14 -0.95 -5.21
CA PRO A 58 -9.47 -0.81 -3.92
C PRO A 58 -10.37 -1.36 -2.80
N MET A 59 -9.83 -2.27 -2.00
CA MET A 59 -10.51 -2.84 -0.83
C MET A 59 -10.01 -2.24 0.48
N GLY A 60 -8.77 -1.76 0.52
CA GLY A 60 -8.22 -1.15 1.73
C GLY A 60 -6.72 -0.96 1.68
N ILE A 61 -6.12 -0.91 2.87
CA ILE A 61 -4.68 -0.70 3.05
C ILE A 61 -4.18 -1.50 4.25
N VAL A 62 -3.02 -2.12 4.10
CA VAL A 62 -2.26 -2.74 5.18
C VAL A 62 -1.18 -1.77 5.61
N ARG A 63 -1.10 -1.47 6.91
CA ARG A 63 -0.03 -0.63 7.48
C ARG A 63 1.01 -1.49 8.17
N ARG A 64 2.29 -1.19 7.93
CA ARG A 64 3.44 -1.91 8.48
C ARG A 64 3.38 -2.05 10.00
N ASP A 65 3.21 -0.94 10.70
CA ASP A 65 3.22 -0.88 12.18
C ASP A 65 2.20 -1.83 12.81
N ARG A 66 0.95 -1.78 12.33
CA ARG A 66 -0.14 -2.63 12.83
C ARG A 66 -0.02 -4.06 12.37
N PHE A 67 0.34 -4.26 11.12
CA PHE A 67 0.43 -5.59 10.56
C PHE A 67 1.55 -6.39 11.20
N MET A 68 2.76 -5.82 11.32
CA MET A 68 3.92 -6.52 11.89
C MET A 68 3.74 -6.78 13.39
N GLU A 69 3.10 -5.87 14.13
CA GLU A 69 2.72 -6.10 15.53
C GLU A 69 1.78 -7.30 15.67
N LEU A 70 0.71 -7.35 14.85
CA LEU A 70 -0.24 -8.46 14.83
C LEU A 70 0.41 -9.76 14.38
N TYR A 71 1.24 -9.72 13.35
CA TYR A 71 1.94 -10.87 12.78
C TYR A 71 2.90 -11.48 13.82
N ALA A 72 3.71 -10.66 14.48
CA ALA A 72 4.60 -11.09 15.56
C ALA A 72 3.83 -11.65 16.76
N SER A 73 2.68 -11.06 17.13
CA SER A 73 1.89 -11.56 18.26
C SER A 73 1.29 -12.96 18.02
N ARG A 74 0.91 -13.26 16.77
CA ARG A 74 0.26 -14.52 16.38
C ARG A 74 1.25 -15.61 15.99
N TYR A 75 2.34 -15.24 15.33
CA TYR A 75 3.29 -16.19 14.72
C TYR A 75 4.71 -16.07 15.28
N GLY A 76 5.01 -15.06 16.10
CA GLY A 76 6.33 -14.89 16.72
C GLY A 76 6.69 -15.95 17.78
N ARG A 77 5.76 -16.86 18.11
CA ARG A 77 6.02 -18.01 19.00
C ARG A 77 6.59 -19.24 18.28
N ASP A 78 6.53 -19.29 16.94
CA ASP A 78 7.05 -20.42 16.14
C ASP A 78 8.41 -20.12 15.45
N LEU A 79 9.04 -18.99 15.78
CA LEU A 79 10.33 -18.55 15.19
C LEU A 79 11.52 -18.65 16.16
N TYR A 80 11.43 -19.44 17.24
CA TYR A 80 12.52 -19.67 18.20
C TYR A 80 12.83 -21.15 18.40
#